data_AF-A0A1H4E7D3-F1
#
_entry.id   AF-A0A1H4E7D3-F1
#
_cell.length_a   1.000
_cell.length_b   1.000
_cell.length_c   1.000
_cell.angle_alpha   90.00
_cell.angle_beta   90.00
_cell.angle_gamma   90.00
#
_symmetry.space_group_name_H-M   'P 1'
#
loop_
_entity.id
_entity.type
_entity.pdbx_description
1 polymer ?
#
loop_
_entity_poly.entity_id
_entity_poly.type
_entity_poly.pdbx_seq_one_letter_code
_entity_poly.pdbx_strand_id
1 'polypeptide(L)'
;MNIKDRALTAIKQNYAKFGLKAEELDKLATHIAGGLKDESTDEELNTAVEGAKFYAEMMQSVGNRKATEVQNKYKDYIPKPAEPPVPPTPPATPEGQLTIEQVQKLIEQSKADNQKAIDDAVKAATAPFLAQQEKARLNGLLMGHEKLKNIPKSFSGKYSLDKEEDLDAVATQIESDFTSFKQEMVSSGQFVEAPSPSSPQAEADDFVTAMQGFSERNAPKTQA
;
A
#
# COMPACT_ATOMS: atom_id res chain seq x y z
N MET A 1 -24.51 -15.78 21.30
CA MET A 1 -23.59 -16.45 20.36
C MET A 1 -22.36 -15.56 20.26
N ASN A 2 -21.16 -16.09 20.54
CA ASN A 2 -19.94 -15.27 20.52
C ASN A 2 -19.53 -14.92 19.07
N ILE A 3 -18.58 -14.00 18.89
CA ILE A 3 -18.18 -13.54 17.56
C ILE A 3 -17.56 -14.67 16.70
N LYS A 4 -16.87 -15.62 17.32
CA LYS A 4 -16.30 -16.80 16.63
C LYS A 4 -17.39 -17.72 16.10
N ASP A 5 -18.43 -17.99 16.87
CA ASP A 5 -19.56 -18.85 16.47
C ASP A 5 -20.34 -18.19 15.33
N ARG A 6 -20.56 -16.87 15.42
CA ARG A 6 -21.17 -16.06 14.35
C ARG A 6 -20.32 -16.11 13.07
N ALA A 7 -19.01 -15.92 13.18
CA ALA A 7 -18.08 -16.04 12.06
C ALA A 7 -18.08 -17.44 11.43
N LEU A 8 -18.05 -18.50 12.25
CA LEU A 8 -18.09 -19.87 11.77
C LEU A 8 -19.37 -20.16 10.97
N THR A 9 -20.50 -19.61 11.41
CA THR A 9 -21.78 -19.73 10.71
C THR A 9 -21.75 -19.00 9.37
N ALA A 10 -21.27 -17.76 9.36
CA ALA A 10 -21.14 -16.95 8.14
C ALA A 10 -20.16 -17.57 7.13
N ILE A 11 -19.03 -18.10 7.59
CA ILE A 11 -18.07 -18.83 6.74
C ILE A 11 -18.72 -20.07 6.15
N LYS A 12 -19.38 -20.91 6.96
CA LYS A 12 -20.03 -22.15 6.45
C LYS A 12 -21.02 -21.87 5.32
N GLN A 13 -21.76 -20.77 5.39
CA GLN A 13 -22.69 -20.36 4.33
C GLN A 13 -21.96 -19.86 3.08
N ASN A 14 -20.96 -19.00 3.25
CA ASN A 14 -20.30 -18.32 2.12
C ASN A 14 -19.16 -19.15 1.47
N TYR A 15 -18.62 -20.14 2.18
CA TYR A 15 -17.42 -20.89 1.81
C TYR A 15 -17.67 -22.38 1.54
N ALA A 16 -18.93 -22.83 1.53
CA ALA A 16 -19.27 -24.22 1.24
C ALA A 16 -18.65 -24.73 -0.08
N LYS A 17 -18.54 -23.85 -1.09
CA LYS A 17 -17.95 -24.15 -2.41
C LYS A 17 -16.46 -24.51 -2.39
N PHE A 18 -15.74 -24.19 -1.31
CA PHE A 18 -14.31 -24.46 -1.19
C PHE A 18 -13.99 -25.83 -0.59
N GLY A 19 -14.99 -26.56 -0.06
CA GLY A 19 -14.78 -27.90 0.49
C GLY A 19 -13.88 -27.96 1.72
N LEU A 20 -13.76 -26.85 2.47
CA LEU A 20 -12.93 -26.77 3.68
C LEU A 20 -13.41 -27.74 4.74
N LYS A 21 -12.46 -28.43 5.40
CA LYS A 21 -12.72 -29.34 6.51
C LYS A 21 -13.06 -28.56 7.77
N ALA A 22 -13.67 -29.24 8.75
CA ALA A 22 -14.11 -28.62 10.01
C ALA A 22 -12.99 -27.85 10.73
N GLU A 23 -11.77 -28.39 10.76
CA GLU A 23 -10.62 -27.73 11.38
C GLU A 23 -10.17 -26.46 10.64
N GLU A 24 -10.24 -26.47 9.29
CA GLU A 24 -9.88 -25.33 8.45
C GLU A 24 -10.92 -24.21 8.58
N LEU A 25 -12.20 -24.57 8.65
CA LEU A 25 -13.30 -23.65 8.93
C LEU A 25 -13.17 -23.02 10.32
N ASP A 26 -12.80 -23.80 11.34
CA ASP A 26 -12.58 -23.28 12.70
C ASP A 26 -11.38 -22.34 12.78
N LYS A 27 -10.29 -22.65 12.09
CA LYS A 27 -9.11 -21.77 11.98
C LYS A 27 -9.46 -20.46 11.27
N LEU A 28 -10.20 -20.52 10.16
CA LEU A 28 -10.64 -19.32 9.45
C LEU A 28 -11.59 -18.47 10.31
N ALA A 29 -12.53 -19.11 11.02
CA ALA A 29 -13.41 -18.42 11.95
C ALA A 29 -12.65 -17.76 13.10
N THR A 30 -11.64 -18.44 13.64
CA THR A 30 -10.77 -17.89 14.69
C THR A 30 -9.96 -16.69 14.18
N HIS A 31 -9.45 -16.77 12.95
CA HIS A 31 -8.70 -15.67 12.35
C HIS A 31 -9.58 -14.43 12.11
N ILE A 32 -10.77 -14.61 11.53
CA ILE A 32 -11.73 -13.53 11.31
C ILE A 32 -12.20 -12.93 12.64
N ALA A 33 -12.53 -13.78 13.62
CA ALA A 33 -12.94 -13.35 14.94
C ALA A 33 -11.84 -12.57 15.68
N GLY A 34 -10.56 -12.91 15.48
CA GLY A 34 -9.43 -12.21 16.10
C GLY A 34 -9.28 -10.75 15.68
N GLY A 35 -9.87 -10.35 14.55
CA GLY A 35 -9.93 -8.95 14.09
C GLY A 35 -11.19 -8.20 14.50
N LEU A 36 -12.12 -8.84 15.21
CA LEU A 36 -13.43 -8.30 15.58
C LEU A 36 -13.59 -8.29 17.10
N LYS A 37 -14.50 -7.45 17.59
CA LYS A 37 -14.91 -7.46 19.00
C LYS A 37 -16.16 -8.32 19.16
N ASP A 38 -16.44 -8.80 20.37
CA ASP A 38 -17.68 -9.54 20.64
C ASP A 38 -18.96 -8.73 20.33
N GLU A 39 -18.86 -7.40 20.46
CA GLU A 39 -19.90 -6.42 20.14
C GLU A 39 -19.95 -6.00 18.66
N SER A 40 -19.06 -6.53 17.81
CA SER A 40 -19.03 -6.20 16.39
C SER A 40 -20.34 -6.56 15.68
N THR A 41 -20.72 -5.69 14.74
CA THR A 41 -22.00 -5.80 14.02
C THR A 41 -21.95 -6.91 12.97
N ASP A 42 -23.12 -7.35 12.50
CA ASP A 42 -23.21 -8.33 11.41
C ASP A 42 -22.61 -7.78 10.09
N GLU A 43 -22.63 -6.46 9.88
CA GLU A 43 -22.01 -5.80 8.72
C GLU A 43 -20.48 -5.85 8.75
N GLU A 44 -19.87 -5.57 9.92
CA GLU A 44 -18.43 -5.69 10.13
C GLU A 44 -17.98 -7.15 9.95
N LEU A 45 -18.75 -8.08 10.50
CA LEU A 45 -18.50 -9.51 10.34
C LEU A 45 -18.57 -9.94 8.88
N ASN A 46 -19.63 -9.56 8.16
CA ASN A 46 -19.80 -9.93 6.76
C ASN A 46 -18.72 -9.30 5.87
N THR A 47 -18.27 -8.09 6.18
CA THR A 47 -17.17 -7.44 5.45
C THR A 47 -15.86 -8.20 5.66
N ALA A 48 -15.56 -8.63 6.89
CA ALA A 48 -14.38 -9.44 7.19
C ALA A 48 -14.46 -10.83 6.51
N VAL A 49 -15.64 -11.44 6.49
CA VAL A 49 -15.93 -12.70 5.81
C VAL A 49 -15.80 -12.56 4.29
N GLU A 50 -16.24 -11.46 3.68
CA GLU A 50 -16.08 -11.25 2.24
C GLU A 50 -14.62 -10.92 1.87
N GLY A 51 -13.90 -10.18 2.72
CA GLY A 51 -12.47 -9.91 2.53
C GLY A 51 -11.61 -11.18 2.48
N ALA A 52 -11.93 -12.18 3.31
CA ALA A 52 -11.26 -13.47 3.28
C ALA A 52 -11.55 -14.30 2.02
N LYS A 53 -12.61 -13.97 1.26
CA LYS A 53 -13.12 -14.80 0.15
C LYS A 53 -12.19 -14.71 -1.03
N PHE A 54 -11.66 -13.51 -1.29
CA PHE A 54 -10.64 -13.28 -2.31
C PHE A 54 -9.44 -14.23 -2.13
N TYR A 55 -8.96 -14.37 -0.90
CA TYR A 55 -7.85 -15.27 -0.59
C TYR A 55 -8.21 -16.75 -0.77
N ALA A 56 -9.41 -17.16 -0.38
CA ALA A 56 -9.90 -18.53 -0.59
C ALA A 56 -10.03 -18.87 -2.08
N GLU A 57 -10.51 -17.94 -2.90
CA GLU A 57 -10.60 -18.11 -4.37
C GLU A 57 -9.23 -18.22 -5.02
N MET A 58 -8.27 -17.39 -4.59
CA MET A 58 -6.89 -17.48 -5.07
C MET A 58 -6.26 -18.84 -4.72
N MET A 59 -6.43 -19.31 -3.48
CA MET A 59 -5.93 -20.61 -3.04
C MET A 59 -6.56 -21.77 -3.81
N GLN A 60 -7.88 -21.72 -4.05
CA GLN A 60 -8.58 -22.73 -4.85
C GLN A 60 -8.07 -22.74 -6.30
N SER A 61 -7.82 -21.57 -6.90
CA SER A 61 -7.26 -21.45 -8.25
C SER A 61 -5.87 -22.09 -8.35
N VAL A 62 -4.98 -21.81 -7.38
CA VAL A 62 -3.64 -22.41 -7.33
C VAL A 62 -3.72 -23.92 -7.10
N GLY A 63 -4.56 -24.37 -6.18
CA GLY A 63 -4.79 -25.80 -5.92
C GLY A 63 -5.30 -26.54 -7.16
N ASN A 64 -6.30 -25.99 -7.84
CA ASN A 64 -6.85 -26.56 -9.07
C ASN A 64 -5.82 -26.61 -10.19
N ARG A 65 -5.00 -25.55 -10.35
CA ARG A 65 -3.90 -25.54 -11.32
C ARG A 65 -2.90 -26.65 -11.03
N LYS A 66 -2.48 -26.82 -9.77
CA LYS A 66 -1.53 -27.87 -9.38
C LYS A 66 -2.11 -29.27 -9.55
N ALA A 67 -3.36 -29.48 -9.15
CA ALA A 67 -4.06 -30.74 -9.37
C ALA A 67 -4.15 -31.08 -10.87
N THR A 68 -4.45 -30.08 -11.71
CA THR A 68 -4.49 -30.22 -13.17
C THR A 68 -3.10 -30.53 -13.76
N GLU A 69 -2.04 -29.84 -13.30
CA GLU A 69 -0.66 -30.11 -13.71
C GLU A 69 -0.25 -31.56 -13.39
N VAL A 70 -0.58 -32.06 -12.19
CA VAL A 70 -0.33 -33.45 -11.79
C VAL A 70 -1.16 -34.43 -12.62
N GLN A 71 -2.48 -34.21 -12.73
CA GLN A 71 -3.35 -35.07 -13.52
C GLN A 71 -2.87 -35.16 -14.98
N ASN A 72 -2.47 -34.05 -15.58
CA ASN A 72 -1.92 -34.03 -16.93
C ASN A 72 -0.58 -34.76 -17.04
N LYS A 73 0.27 -34.69 -16.01
CA LYS A 73 1.55 -35.40 -15.97
C LYS A 73 1.38 -36.92 -15.93
N TYR A 74 0.31 -37.42 -15.33
CA TYR A 74 0.06 -38.85 -15.14
C TYR A 74 -1.11 -39.41 -15.97
N LYS A 75 -1.72 -38.63 -16.86
CA LYS A 75 -2.90 -39.03 -17.65
C LYS A 75 -2.67 -40.26 -18.53
N ASP A 76 -1.43 -40.47 -18.99
CA ASP A 76 -1.03 -41.57 -19.86
C ASP A 76 -0.22 -42.66 -19.10
N TYR A 77 -0.19 -42.59 -17.76
CA TYR A 77 0.50 -43.58 -16.95
C TYR A 77 -0.28 -44.91 -16.96
N ILE A 78 0.25 -45.89 -17.69
CA ILE A 78 -0.24 -47.27 -17.63
C ILE A 78 0.47 -47.97 -16.47
N PRO A 79 -0.25 -48.43 -15.43
CA PRO A 79 0.36 -49.24 -14.37
C PRO A 79 0.93 -50.51 -15.00
N LYS A 80 2.23 -50.74 -14.85
CA LYS A 80 2.87 -51.94 -15.39
C LYS A 80 2.29 -53.18 -14.66
N PRO A 81 1.88 -54.25 -15.37
CA PRO A 81 1.39 -55.46 -14.73
C PRO A 81 2.43 -56.01 -13.75
N ALA A 82 1.98 -56.47 -12.58
CA ALA A 82 2.87 -57.11 -11.62
C ALA A 82 3.46 -58.39 -12.24
N GLU A 83 4.78 -58.39 -12.47
CA GLU A 83 5.50 -59.58 -12.94
C GLU A 83 5.55 -60.65 -11.84
N PRO A 84 5.50 -61.95 -12.19
CA PRO A 84 5.53 -63.05 -11.22
C PRO A 84 6.85 -63.05 -10.43
N PRO A 85 6.86 -63.58 -9.19
CA PRO A 85 8.00 -63.41 -8.27
C PRO A 85 9.20 -64.21 -8.77
N VAL A 86 10.28 -63.49 -9.11
CA VAL A 86 11.59 -64.07 -9.43
C VAL A 86 12.38 -64.27 -8.11
N PRO A 87 13.19 -65.35 -7.96
CA PRO A 87 13.98 -65.59 -6.76
C PRO A 87 14.92 -64.41 -6.44
N PRO A 88 15.33 -64.21 -5.18
CA PRO A 88 16.02 -62.99 -4.78
C PRO A 88 17.45 -62.97 -5.32
N THR A 89 17.67 -62.19 -6.37
CA THR A 89 19.00 -61.70 -6.74
C THR A 89 19.33 -60.52 -5.81
N PRO A 90 20.59 -60.37 -5.32
CA PRO A 90 20.98 -59.24 -4.49
C PRO A 90 20.60 -57.92 -5.18
N PRO A 91 20.09 -56.90 -4.46
CA PRO A 91 19.53 -55.71 -5.09
C PRO A 91 20.63 -54.94 -5.82
N ALA A 92 20.61 -55.02 -7.15
CA ALA A 92 21.17 -53.99 -8.00
C ALA A 92 20.18 -52.82 -8.00
N THR A 93 20.63 -51.68 -7.50
CA THR A 93 19.88 -50.42 -7.44
C THR A 93 19.28 -50.11 -8.81
N PRO A 94 17.94 -49.93 -8.93
CA PRO A 94 17.34 -49.55 -10.20
C PRO A 94 17.71 -48.10 -10.51
N GLU A 95 18.42 -47.88 -11.61
CA GLU A 95 18.58 -46.55 -12.18
C GLU A 95 17.19 -45.96 -12.49
N GLY A 96 16.87 -44.81 -11.88
CA GLY A 96 15.69 -44.02 -12.20
C GLY A 96 14.57 -43.97 -11.15
N GLN A 97 14.64 -44.73 -10.06
CA GLN A 97 13.73 -44.50 -8.92
C GLN A 97 14.39 -43.55 -7.93
N LEU A 98 13.79 -42.36 -7.76
CA LEU A 98 14.20 -41.42 -6.73
C LEU A 98 14.12 -42.13 -5.38
N THR A 99 15.25 -42.27 -4.71
CA THR A 99 15.28 -42.85 -3.37
C THR A 99 14.49 -41.95 -2.41
N ILE A 100 14.02 -42.50 -1.29
CA ILE A 100 13.29 -41.73 -0.27
C ILE A 100 14.09 -40.48 0.13
N GLU A 101 15.41 -40.59 0.24
CA GLU A 101 16.32 -39.47 0.52
C GLU A 101 16.34 -38.41 -0.60
N GLN A 102 16.30 -38.81 -1.87
CA GLN A 102 16.23 -37.88 -3.00
C GLN A 102 14.88 -37.17 -3.08
N VAL A 103 13.79 -37.86 -2.74
CA VAL A 103 12.46 -37.25 -2.62
C VAL A 103 12.42 -36.27 -1.45
N GLN A 104 12.99 -36.63 -0.30
CA GLN A 104 13.12 -35.74 0.86
C GLN A 104 13.86 -34.46 0.48
N LYS A 105 14.99 -34.62 -0.22
CA LYS A 105 15.82 -33.49 -0.66
C LYS A 105 15.10 -32.60 -1.65
N LEU A 106 14.32 -33.17 -2.59
CA LEU A 106 13.46 -32.41 -3.50
C LEU A 106 12.34 -31.65 -2.78
N ILE A 107 11.74 -32.24 -1.75
CA ILE A 107 10.71 -31.58 -0.92
C ILE A 107 11.33 -30.43 -0.12
N GLU A 108 12.50 -30.62 0.48
CA GLU A 108 13.21 -29.56 1.21
C GLU A 108 13.63 -28.43 0.29
N GLN A 109 14.17 -28.76 -0.88
CA GLN A 109 14.59 -27.78 -1.89
C GLN A 109 13.39 -27.01 -2.44
N SER A 110 12.28 -27.70 -2.74
CA SER A 110 11.03 -27.04 -3.15
C SER A 110 10.45 -26.17 -2.04
N LYS A 111 10.53 -26.58 -0.76
CA LYS A 111 10.12 -25.72 0.36
C LYS A 111 10.99 -24.46 0.45
N ALA A 112 12.30 -24.59 0.32
CA ALA A 112 13.22 -23.45 0.35
C ALA A 112 12.95 -22.48 -0.81
N ASP A 113 12.78 -23.01 -2.03
CA ASP A 113 12.48 -22.20 -3.21
C ASP A 113 11.11 -21.51 -3.11
N ASN A 114 10.09 -22.22 -2.62
CA ASN A 114 8.76 -21.66 -2.40
C ASN A 114 8.77 -20.60 -1.29
N GLN A 115 9.50 -20.83 -0.19
CA GLN A 115 9.62 -19.86 0.89
C GLN A 115 10.30 -18.58 0.39
N LYS A 116 11.40 -18.72 -0.36
CA LYS A 116 12.08 -17.58 -0.98
C LYS A 116 11.17 -16.82 -1.94
N ALA A 117 10.41 -17.52 -2.77
CA ALA A 117 9.45 -16.90 -3.69
C ALA A 117 8.32 -16.15 -2.96
N ILE A 118 7.84 -16.70 -1.83
CA ILE A 118 6.86 -16.05 -0.96
C ILE A 118 7.48 -14.80 -0.33
N ASP A 119 8.69 -14.88 0.21
CA ASP A 119 9.37 -13.76 0.85
C ASP A 119 9.65 -12.63 -0.17
N ASP A 120 10.10 -12.98 -1.38
CA ASP A 120 10.32 -12.02 -2.48
C ASP A 120 8.99 -11.38 -2.92
N ALA A 121 7.90 -12.14 -3.01
CA ALA A 121 6.58 -11.63 -3.35
C ALA A 121 6.01 -10.71 -2.25
N VAL A 122 6.17 -11.08 -0.97
CA VAL A 122 5.77 -10.25 0.17
C VAL A 122 6.59 -8.96 0.19
N LYS A 123 7.90 -9.03 0.00
CA LYS A 123 8.77 -7.85 -0.07
C LYS A 123 8.37 -6.94 -1.22
N ALA A 124 8.09 -7.48 -2.40
CA ALA A 124 7.62 -6.71 -3.56
C ALA A 124 6.24 -6.07 -3.32
N ALA A 125 5.32 -6.78 -2.68
CA ALA A 125 3.99 -6.28 -2.35
C ALA A 125 4.02 -5.20 -1.25
N THR A 126 4.95 -5.29 -0.31
CA THR A 126 5.04 -4.37 0.85
C THR A 126 5.91 -3.14 0.55
N ALA A 127 6.86 -3.24 -0.39
CA ALA A 127 7.72 -2.13 -0.82
C ALA A 127 6.96 -0.84 -1.21
N PRO A 128 5.90 -0.86 -2.05
CA PRO A 128 5.18 0.36 -2.41
C PRO A 128 4.46 1.00 -1.21
N PHE A 129 3.96 0.17 -0.28
CA PHE A 129 3.29 0.66 0.92
C PHE A 129 4.27 1.33 1.89
N LEU A 130 5.43 0.71 2.12
CA LEU A 130 6.48 1.28 2.96
C LEU A 130 7.04 2.58 2.36
N ALA A 131 7.25 2.62 1.04
CA ALA A 131 7.69 3.83 0.36
C ALA A 131 6.65 4.96 0.43
N GLN A 132 5.35 4.64 0.31
CA GLN A 132 4.28 5.63 0.50
C GLN A 132 4.18 6.12 1.94
N GLN A 133 4.31 5.23 2.92
CA GLN A 133 4.28 5.59 4.33
C GLN A 133 5.46 6.50 4.69
N GLU A 134 6.66 6.18 4.23
CA GLU A 134 7.84 7.02 4.47
C GLU A 134 7.71 8.37 3.76
N LYS A 135 7.23 8.40 2.52
CA LYS A 135 6.95 9.66 1.82
C LYS A 135 5.89 10.50 2.55
N ALA A 136 4.84 9.87 3.09
CA ALA A 136 3.83 10.56 3.88
C ALA A 136 4.39 11.09 5.20
N ARG A 137 5.28 10.33 5.86
CA ARG A 137 5.98 10.76 7.08
C ARG A 137 6.88 11.96 6.81
N LEU A 138 7.72 11.88 5.78
CA LEU A 138 8.63 12.95 5.37
C LEU A 138 7.87 14.21 4.95
N ASN A 139 6.75 14.06 4.24
CA ASN A 139 5.92 15.20 3.86
C ASN A 139 5.19 15.82 5.07
N GLY A 140 4.74 14.99 6.03
CA GLY A 140 4.22 15.48 7.30
C GLY A 140 5.25 16.27 8.10
N LEU A 141 6.50 15.81 8.12
CA LEU A 141 7.61 16.49 8.77
C LEU A 141 7.95 17.83 8.10
N LEU A 142 8.00 17.85 6.76
CA LEU A 142 8.20 19.08 5.99
C LEU A 142 7.08 20.09 6.25
N MET A 143 5.82 19.69 6.11
CA MET A 143 4.67 20.57 6.34
C MET A 143 4.53 21.05 7.80
N GLY A 144 5.09 20.31 8.76
CA GLY A 144 5.13 20.68 10.18
C GLY A 144 6.29 21.62 10.53
N HIS A 145 7.20 21.91 9.60
CA HIS A 145 8.39 22.70 9.86
C HIS A 145 8.06 24.18 10.16
N GLU A 146 8.79 24.79 11.10
CA GLU A 146 8.44 26.12 11.63
C GLU A 146 8.46 27.23 10.57
N LYS A 147 9.44 27.17 9.66
CA LYS A 147 9.59 28.10 8.53
C LYS A 147 8.40 28.09 7.56
N LEU A 148 7.63 26.99 7.53
CA LEU A 148 6.50 26.83 6.59
C LEU A 148 5.16 27.22 7.21
N LYS A 149 5.10 27.59 8.50
CA LYS A 149 3.83 27.91 9.21
C LYS A 149 3.04 29.05 8.55
N ASN A 150 3.72 30.01 7.92
CA ASN A 150 3.11 31.18 7.26
C ASN A 150 3.00 31.04 5.74
N ILE A 151 3.31 29.86 5.18
CA ILE A 151 3.31 29.60 3.75
C ILE A 151 2.06 28.79 3.40
N PRO A 152 1.23 29.24 2.43
CA PRO A 152 0.06 28.49 2.00
C PRO A 152 0.42 27.09 1.52
N LYS A 153 -0.38 26.08 1.91
CA LYS A 153 -0.20 24.68 1.48
C LYS A 153 -0.24 24.51 -0.04
N SER A 154 -0.93 25.40 -0.76
CA SER A 154 -0.93 25.44 -2.23
C SER A 154 0.43 25.77 -2.84
N PHE A 155 1.31 26.44 -2.09
CA PHE A 155 2.67 26.75 -2.49
C PHE A 155 3.65 25.68 -2.00
N SER A 156 3.62 25.37 -0.69
CA SER A 156 4.55 24.40 -0.09
C SER A 156 4.29 22.96 -0.54
N GLY A 157 3.06 22.62 -0.94
CA GLY A 157 2.71 21.29 -1.45
C GLY A 157 3.31 20.92 -2.81
N LYS A 158 4.00 21.85 -3.48
CA LYS A 158 4.79 21.59 -4.69
C LYS A 158 6.13 20.93 -4.41
N TYR A 159 6.58 20.99 -3.15
CA TYR A 159 7.86 20.50 -2.72
C TYR A 159 7.70 19.14 -2.03
N SER A 160 8.71 18.29 -2.17
CA SER A 160 8.77 16.99 -1.52
C SER A 160 10.11 16.81 -0.82
N LEU A 161 10.08 16.04 0.25
CA LEU A 161 11.28 15.70 1.02
C LEU A 161 11.68 14.26 0.70
N ASP A 162 12.90 14.08 0.18
CA ASP A 162 13.45 12.76 -0.15
C ASP A 162 14.17 12.13 1.06
N LYS A 163 14.79 12.96 1.90
CA LYS A 163 15.49 12.56 3.11
C LYS A 163 15.23 13.56 4.23
N GLU A 164 15.16 13.05 5.45
CA GLU A 164 14.97 13.87 6.64
C GLU A 164 16.12 14.85 6.89
N GLU A 165 17.34 14.50 6.48
CA GLU A 165 18.54 15.33 6.57
C GLU A 165 18.41 16.65 5.81
N ASP A 166 17.65 16.64 4.71
CA ASP A 166 17.45 17.80 3.83
C ASP A 166 16.30 18.70 4.30
N LEU A 167 15.64 18.38 5.42
CA LEU A 167 14.45 19.06 5.91
C LEU A 167 14.64 20.58 6.03
N ASP A 168 15.70 21.01 6.70
CA ASP A 168 15.95 22.44 6.94
C ASP A 168 16.37 23.17 5.65
N ALA A 169 17.12 22.50 4.78
CA ALA A 169 17.52 23.04 3.48
C ALA A 169 16.30 23.25 2.57
N VAL A 170 15.44 22.23 2.45
CA VAL A 170 14.20 22.30 1.66
C VAL A 170 13.24 23.33 2.26
N ALA A 171 13.08 23.38 3.58
CA ALA A 171 12.22 24.38 4.22
C ALA A 171 12.71 25.82 3.98
N THR A 172 14.01 26.05 4.03
CA THR A 172 14.63 27.35 3.73
C THR A 172 14.42 27.73 2.26
N GLN A 173 14.53 26.76 1.34
CA GLN A 173 14.27 26.99 -0.08
C GLN A 173 12.81 27.40 -0.32
N ILE A 174 11.85 26.72 0.29
CA ILE A 174 10.43 27.04 0.16
C ILE A 174 10.13 28.45 0.68
N GLU A 175 10.74 28.85 1.80
CA GLU A 175 10.61 30.19 2.37
C GLU A 175 11.18 31.27 1.45
N SER A 176 12.36 31.03 0.89
CA SER A 176 13.00 31.92 -0.08
C SER A 176 12.18 32.06 -1.37
N ASP A 177 11.69 30.94 -1.91
CA ASP A 177 10.87 30.93 -3.14
C ASP A 177 9.53 31.63 -2.91
N PHE A 178 8.92 31.45 -1.73
CA PHE A 178 7.67 32.13 -1.40
C PHE A 178 7.86 33.64 -1.23
N THR A 179 8.98 34.06 -0.63
CA THR A 179 9.35 35.48 -0.52
C THR A 179 9.56 36.09 -1.91
N SER A 180 10.26 35.37 -2.79
CA SER A 180 10.48 35.80 -4.18
C SER A 180 9.16 35.89 -4.96
N PHE A 181 8.28 34.89 -4.80
CA PHE A 181 6.94 34.90 -5.39
C PHE A 181 6.10 36.09 -4.92
N LYS A 182 6.14 36.43 -3.63
CA LYS A 182 5.49 37.65 -3.12
C LYS A 182 6.05 38.91 -3.77
N GLN A 183 7.36 39.03 -3.85
CA GLN A 183 8.02 40.18 -4.51
C GLN A 183 7.63 40.29 -5.99
N GLU A 184 7.52 39.17 -6.71
CA GLU A 184 7.08 39.14 -8.10
C GLU A 184 5.60 39.52 -8.26
N MET A 185 4.72 39.07 -7.36
CA MET A 185 3.31 39.49 -7.37
C MET A 185 3.13 40.98 -7.05
N VAL A 186 3.98 41.54 -6.18
CA VAL A 186 4.03 42.97 -5.90
C VAL A 186 4.56 43.75 -7.12
N SER A 187 5.64 43.27 -7.74
CA SER A 187 6.25 43.91 -8.92
C SER A 187 5.38 43.83 -10.18
N SER A 188 4.56 42.78 -10.33
CA SER A 188 3.63 42.60 -11.46
C SER A 188 2.32 43.37 -11.29
N GLY A 189 2.11 44.04 -10.15
CA GLY A 189 0.94 44.87 -9.89
C GLY A 189 -0.35 44.09 -9.63
N GLN A 190 -0.28 42.76 -9.41
CA GLN A 190 -1.43 41.91 -9.05
C GLN A 190 -1.64 41.77 -7.54
N PHE A 191 -0.67 42.14 -6.71
CA PHE A 191 -0.83 42.28 -5.26
C PHE A 191 -0.33 43.66 -4.82
N VAL A 192 -1.17 44.41 -4.11
CA VAL A 192 -0.72 45.51 -3.26
C VAL A 192 -0.68 44.92 -1.86
N GLU A 193 0.51 44.64 -1.33
CA GLU A 193 0.65 44.34 0.09
C GLU A 193 0.22 45.61 0.83
N ALA A 194 -0.91 45.55 1.54
CA ALA A 194 -1.35 46.68 2.35
C ALA A 194 -0.23 46.94 3.37
N PRO A 195 0.35 48.16 3.41
CA PRO A 195 1.38 48.48 4.38
C PRO A 195 0.82 48.17 5.76
N SER A 196 1.56 47.42 6.56
CA SER A 196 1.16 47.19 7.95
C SER A 196 1.35 48.52 8.69
N PRO A 197 0.27 49.18 9.12
CA PRO A 197 0.40 50.48 9.73
C PRO A 197 0.94 50.30 11.14
N SER A 198 2.12 50.85 11.39
CA SER A 198 2.69 50.94 12.74
C SER A 198 2.06 52.07 13.56
N SER A 199 1.19 52.89 12.97
CA SER A 199 0.39 53.91 13.66
C SER A 199 -0.78 54.46 12.80
N PRO A 200 -1.83 55.04 13.41
CA PRO A 200 -3.02 55.56 12.69
C PRO A 200 -2.73 56.69 11.69
N GLN A 201 -1.60 57.39 11.83
CA GLN A 201 -1.19 58.44 10.88
C GLN A 201 -0.61 57.87 9.60
N ALA A 202 0.08 56.72 9.67
CA ALA A 202 0.59 56.03 8.49
C ALA A 202 -0.54 55.49 7.60
N GLU A 203 -1.68 55.07 8.18
CA GLU A 203 -2.85 54.62 7.42
C GLU A 203 -3.45 55.70 6.51
N ALA A 204 -3.48 56.95 6.99
CA ALA A 204 -4.04 58.06 6.23
C ALA A 204 -3.14 58.43 5.05
N ASP A 205 -1.82 58.48 5.26
CA ASP A 205 -0.85 58.83 4.23
C ASP A 205 -0.73 57.72 3.17
N ASP A 206 -0.80 56.45 3.58
CA ASP A 206 -0.77 55.30 2.67
C ASP A 206 -2.06 55.20 1.82
N PHE A 207 -3.23 55.52 2.39
CA PHE A 207 -4.48 55.54 1.64
C PHE A 207 -4.50 56.65 0.58
N VAL A 208 -4.01 57.84 0.91
CA VAL A 208 -3.91 58.97 -0.03
C VAL A 208 -2.95 58.63 -1.17
N THR A 209 -1.81 58.01 -0.85
CA THR A 209 -0.82 57.57 -1.84
C THR A 209 -1.40 56.49 -2.76
N ALA A 210 -2.12 55.51 -2.20
CA ALA A 210 -2.78 54.47 -2.97
C ALA A 210 -3.88 55.01 -3.90
N MET A 211 -4.66 56.01 -3.45
CA MET A 211 -5.69 56.68 -4.26
C MET A 211 -5.11 57.55 -5.38
N GLN A 212 -3.97 58.21 -5.16
CA GLN A 212 -3.28 58.98 -6.20
C GLN A 212 -2.76 58.05 -7.31
N GLY A 213 -2.12 56.94 -6.95
CA GLY A 213 -1.68 55.94 -7.93
C GLY A 213 -2.83 55.30 -8.73
N PHE A 214 -4.02 55.17 -8.13
CA PHE A 214 -5.21 54.68 -8.82
C PHE A 214 -5.78 55.70 -9.83
N SER A 215 -5.71 56.98 -9.49
CA SER A 215 -6.16 58.08 -10.35
C SER A 215 -5.23 58.28 -11.55
N GLU A 216 -3.91 58.12 -11.36
CA GLU A 216 -2.93 58.22 -12.44
C GLU A 216 -3.01 57.03 -13.42
N ARG A 217 -3.33 55.82 -12.94
CA ARG A 217 -3.49 54.63 -13.81
C ARG A 217 -4.80 54.62 -14.58
N ASN A 218 -5.85 55.26 -14.07
CA ASN A 218 -7.17 55.34 -14.72
C ASN A 218 -7.43 56.67 -15.44
N ALA A 219 -6.46 57.59 -15.46
CA ALA A 219 -6.55 58.77 -16.31
C ALA A 219 -6.63 58.33 -17.79
N PRO A 220 -7.65 58.77 -18.55
CA PRO A 220 -7.76 58.41 -19.95
C PRO A 220 -6.52 58.92 -20.70
N LYS A 221 -5.80 58.00 -21.36
CA LYS A 221 -4.70 58.38 -22.25
C LYS A 221 -5.25 59.28 -23.35
N THR A 222 -4.98 60.57 -23.30
CA THR A 222 -5.10 61.46 -24.46
C THR A 222 -4.17 60.93 -25.54
N GLN A 223 -4.73 60.23 -26.52
CA GLN A 223 -4.05 59.93 -27.78
C GLN A 223 -3.85 61.26 -28.51
N ALA A 224 -2.60 61.60 -28.78
CA ALA A 224 -2.21 62.61 -29.76
C ALA A 224 -1.89 61.92 -31.09
#